data_AF-A0A1G6PFK6-F1
#
_entry.id   AF-A0A1G6PFK6-F1
#
_cell.length_a   1.000
_cell.length_b   1.000
_cell.length_c   1.000
_cell.angle_alpha   90.00
_cell.angle_beta   90.00
_cell.angle_gamma   90.00
#
_symmetry.space_group_name_H-M   'P 1'
#
loop_
_entity.id
_entity.type
_entity.pdbx_description
1 polymer ?
#
loop_
_entity_poly.entity_id
_entity_poly.type
_entity_poly.pdbx_seq_one_letter_code
_entity_poly.pdbx_strand_id
1 'polypeptide(L)' 'QDALNIMDKYPRSTFAVLDIAGHNLQIEQPQVFHALINEWLDRIET' A
#
# COMPACT_ATOMS: atom_id res chain seq x y z
N GLN A 1 -10.65 -14.69 5.59
CA GLN A 1 -9.68 -14.92 4.49
C GLN A 1 -8.83 -13.68 4.41
N ASP A 2 -7.53 -13.84 4.58
CA ASP A 2 -6.58 -12.74 4.78
C ASP A 2 -6.44 -11.90 3.50
N ALA A 3 -6.17 -10.60 3.66
CA ALA A 3 -5.84 -9.70 2.55
C ALA A 3 -4.65 -10.21 1.72
N LEU A 4 -3.77 -11.02 2.33
CA LEU A 4 -2.66 -11.69 1.64
C LEU A 4 -3.09 -12.62 0.50
N ASN A 5 -4.27 -13.26 0.59
CA ASN A 5 -4.73 -14.23 -0.42
C ASN A 5 -5.07 -13.58 -1.77
N ILE A 6 -5.20 -12.24 -1.82
CA ILE A 6 -5.49 -11.53 -3.08
C ILE A 6 -4.24 -11.38 -3.95
N MET A 7 -3.04 -11.50 -3.36
CA MET A 7 -1.76 -11.27 -4.04
C MET A 7 -1.56 -12.20 -5.25
N ASP A 8 -2.04 -13.44 -5.18
CA ASP A 8 -1.96 -14.41 -6.27
C ASP A 8 -2.68 -13.94 -7.54
N LYS A 9 -3.63 -13.01 -7.43
CA LYS A 9 -4.39 -12.45 -8.56
C LYS A 9 -3.74 -11.21 -9.17
N TYR A 10 -2.84 -10.56 -8.44
CA TYR A 10 -2.23 -9.29 -8.84
C TYR A 10 -0.71 -9.40 -8.79
N PRO A 11 -0.06 -10.02 -9.79
CA PRO A 11 1.36 -10.34 -9.75
C PRO A 11 2.29 -9.11 -9.71
N ARG A 12 1.77 -7.91 -9.95
CA ARG A 12 2.51 -6.63 -9.87
C ARG A 12 2.10 -5.78 -8.66
N SER A 13 1.27 -6.28 -7.74
CA SER A 13 0.87 -5.52 -6.56
C SER A 13 1.96 -5.50 -5.50
N THR A 14 1.97 -4.43 -4.71
CA THR A 14 2.77 -4.31 -3.49
C THR A 14 1.86 -4.56 -2.29
N PHE A 15 2.33 -5.35 -1.33
CA PHE A 15 1.68 -5.53 -0.03
C PHE A 15 2.55 -4.91 1.06
N ALA A 16 1.96 -4.10 1.93
CA ALA A 16 2.64 -3.45 3.04
C ALA A 16 1.86 -3.66 4.34
N VAL A 17 2.56 -4.10 5.39
CA VAL A 17 2.02 -4.19 6.75
C VAL A 17 2.68 -3.08 7.55
N LEU A 18 1.87 -2.25 8.20
CA LEU A 18 2.32 -1.10 8.97
C LEU A 18 1.85 -1.26 10.42
N ASP A 19 2.74 -1.01 11.38
CA ASP A 19 2.38 -0.87 12.79
C ASP A 19 1.76 0.51 13.03
N ILE A 20 1.05 0.72 14.15
CA ILE A 20 0.56 2.07 14.54
C ILE A 20 -0.36 2.72 13.48
N ALA A 21 -1.12 1.92 12.74
CA ALA A 21 -2.16 2.38 11.83
C ALA A 21 -3.42 1.53 12.02
N GLY A 22 -4.57 2.18 12.02
CA GLY A 22 -5.89 1.59 12.00
C GLY A 22 -6.51 1.67 10.61
N HIS A 23 -7.81 1.98 10.57
CA HIS A 23 -8.57 2.01 9.31
C HIS A 23 -8.25 3.24 8.46
N ASN A 24 -7.73 4.31 9.08
CA ASN A 24 -7.53 5.60 8.43
C ASN A 24 -6.03 5.88 8.25
N LEU A 25 -5.33 4.93 7.63
CA LEU A 25 -3.89 4.98 7.41
C LEU A 25 -3.41 6.33 6.83
N GLN A 26 -4.17 6.92 5.89
CA GLN A 26 -3.85 8.20 5.26
C GLN A 26 -3.83 9.39 6.23
N ILE A 27 -4.55 9.30 7.36
CA ILE A 27 -4.56 10.32 8.43
C ILE A 27 -3.55 9.96 9.53
N GLU A 28 -3.48 8.68 9.88
CA GLU A 28 -2.67 8.20 11.01
C GLU A 28 -1.17 8.15 10.65
N GLN A 29 -0.83 7.81 9.40
CA GLN A 29 0.54 7.80 8.88
C GLN A 29 0.63 8.40 7.47
N PRO A 30 0.40 9.72 7.33
CA PRO A 30 0.37 10.39 6.03
C PRO A 30 1.69 10.26 5.26
N GLN A 31 2.82 10.24 5.97
CA GLN A 31 4.14 10.16 5.35
C GLN A 31 4.36 8.82 4.63
N VAL A 32 4.12 7.71 5.32
CA VAL A 32 4.27 6.36 4.73
C VAL A 32 3.24 6.13 3.64
N PHE A 33 1.99 6.58 3.87
CA PHE A 33 0.94 6.53 2.85
C PHE A 33 1.36 7.25 1.56
N HIS A 34 1.79 8.51 1.65
CA HIS A 34 2.24 9.27 0.48
C HIS A 34 3.43 8.64 -0.21
N ALA A 35 4.41 8.12 0.53
CA ALA A 35 5.58 7.46 -0.06
C ALA A 35 5.17 6.24 -0.91
N LEU A 36 4.30 5.37 -0.39
CA LEU A 36 3.83 4.18 -1.11
C LEU A 36 3.01 4.53 -2.35
N ILE A 37 2.15 5.55 -2.28
CA ILE A 37 1.32 5.97 -3.41
C ILE A 37 2.17 6.67 -4.48
N ASN A 38 3.04 7.60 -4.11
CA ASN A 38 3.86 8.31 -5.09
C ASN A 38 4.81 7.36 -5.81
N GLU A 39 5.44 6.42 -5.10
CA GLU A 39 6.28 5.40 -5.72
C GLU A 39 5.50 4.55 -6.73
N TRP A 40 4.27 4.16 -6.40
CA TRP A 40 3.40 3.45 -7.32
C TRP A 40 3.01 4.31 -8.54
N LEU A 41 2.75 5.60 -8.36
CA LEU A 41 2.47 6.54 -9.44
C LEU A 41 3.68 6.68 -10.38
N ASP A 42 4.89 6.83 -9.83
CA ASP A 42 6.12 6.92 -10.62
C ASP A 42 6.31 5.67 -11.52
N ARG A 43 5.98 4.47 -11.02
CA ARG A 43 6.05 3.22 -11.81
C ARG A 43 5.04 3.13 -12.96
N ILE A 44 3.94 3.86 -12.91
CA ILE A 44 2.90 3.82 -13.95
C ILE A 44 2.99 4.97 -14.93
N GLU A 45 3.59 6.10 -14.52
CA GLU A 45 3.83 7.25 -15.39
C GLU A 45 5.04 7.05 -16.33
N THR A 46 5.94 6.13 -15.99
CA THR A 46 7.16 5.80 -16.74
C THR A 46 7.04 4.48 -17.49
#